data_AF-A0A961R2Y5-F1
#
_entry.id   AF-A0A961R2Y5-F1
#
_cell.length_a   1.000
_cell.length_b   1.000
_cell.length_c   1.000
_cell.angle_alpha   90.00
_cell.angle_beta   90.00
_cell.angle_gamma   90.00
#
_symmetry.space_group_name_H-M   'P 1'
#
loop_
_entity.id
_entity.type
_entity.pdbx_description
1 polymer ?
#
loop_
_entity_poly.entity_id
_entity_poly.type
_entity_poly.pdbx_seq_one_letter_code
_entity_poly.pdbx_strand_id
1 'polypeptide(L)' 'MLNNLLGAWEYDRLCLGMKVAEMNEDILCVFVSNERCAAEIEAGHADDFAAAAEYILKRPVRRVNFVPSYFSSPLS' A
#
# COMPACT_ATOMS: atom_id res chain seq x y z
N MET A 1 12.16 -6.44 2.85
CA MET A 1 11.13 -7.45 2.56
C MET A 1 10.35 -7.05 1.33
N LEU A 2 9.55 -5.98 1.36
CA LEU A 2 8.71 -5.57 0.23
C LEU A 2 9.50 -5.27 -1.06
N ASN A 3 10.66 -4.61 -0.97
CA ASN A 3 11.58 -4.44 -2.12
C ASN A 3 12.04 -5.78 -2.75
N ASN A 4 12.20 -6.83 -1.94
CA ASN A 4 12.58 -8.14 -2.49
C ASN A 4 11.39 -8.88 -3.12
N LEU A 5 10.16 -8.58 -2.68
CA LEU A 5 8.94 -9.18 -3.22
C LEU A 5 8.59 -8.57 -4.59
N LEU A 6 8.69 -7.25 -4.69
CA LEU A 6 8.40 -6.49 -5.92
C LEU A 6 9.59 -6.44 -6.89
N GLY A 7 10.81 -6.47 -6.37
CA GLY A 7 12.00 -6.08 -7.10
C GLY A 7 12.21 -4.55 -7.12
N ALA A 8 13.47 -4.13 -7.27
CA ALA A 8 13.90 -2.75 -7.06
C ALA A 8 13.16 -1.73 -7.92
N TRP A 9 12.98 -2.02 -9.21
CA TRP A 9 12.33 -1.10 -10.13
C TRP A 9 10.83 -0.92 -9.82
N GLU A 10 10.12 -2.01 -9.53
CA GLU A 10 8.69 -1.94 -9.20
C GLU A 10 8.47 -1.29 -7.83
N TYR A 11 9.34 -1.60 -6.86
CA TYR A 11 9.32 -0.96 -5.55
C TYR A 11 9.47 0.55 -5.66
N ASP A 12 10.50 1.03 -6.35
CA ASP A 12 10.76 2.46 -6.50
C ASP A 12 9.64 3.17 -7.26
N ARG A 13 9.02 2.51 -8.24
CA ARG A 13 7.92 3.10 -9.03
C ARG A 13 6.59 3.12 -8.28
N LEU A 14 6.20 2.01 -7.67
CA LEU A 14 4.88 1.81 -7.06
C LEU A 14 4.80 2.39 -5.64
N CYS A 15 5.91 2.36 -4.89
CA CYS A 15 5.93 2.84 -3.50
C CYS A 15 6.33 4.31 -3.37
N LEU A 16 6.64 5.01 -4.47
CA LEU A 16 7.07 6.41 -4.43
C LEU A 16 5.98 7.32 -3.85
N GLY A 17 6.29 7.98 -2.73
CA GLY A 17 5.35 8.89 -2.08
C GLY A 17 4.17 8.18 -1.39
N MET A 18 4.26 6.85 -1.23
CA MET A 18 3.27 6.06 -0.51
C MET A 18 3.22 6.48 0.97
N LYS A 19 2.02 6.55 1.55
CA LYS A 19 1.81 6.89 2.96
C LYS A 19 0.78 5.97 3.57
N VAL A 20 1.06 5.43 4.75
CA VAL A 20 0.05 4.73 5.53
C VAL A 20 -0.97 5.75 6.03
N ALA A 21 -2.26 5.51 5.78
CA ALA A 21 -3.34 6.39 6.19
C ALA A 21 -3.84 6.01 7.58
N GLU A 22 -4.49 4.85 7.67
CA GLU A 22 -5.10 4.33 8.88
C GLU A 22 -5.22 2.81 8.80
N MET A 23 -5.49 2.18 9.93
CA MET A 23 -5.86 0.77 10.00
C MET A 23 -7.25 0.68 10.64
N ASN A 24 -8.19 0.10 9.90
CA ASN A 24 -9.55 -0.15 10.36
C ASN A 24 -9.77 -1.66 10.47
N GLU A 25 -9.95 -2.16 11.69
CA GLU A 25 -9.94 -3.59 12.00
C GLU A 25 -8.69 -4.27 11.42
N ASP A 26 -8.84 -5.12 10.40
CA ASP A 26 -7.76 -5.84 9.72
C ASP A 26 -7.55 -5.35 8.28
N ILE A 27 -8.03 -4.14 7.96
CA ILE A 27 -7.85 -3.49 6.67
C ILE A 27 -6.88 -2.32 6.84
N LEU A 28 -5.76 -2.37 6.12
CA LEU A 28 -4.79 -1.28 6.08
C LEU A 28 -5.09 -0.35 4.91
N CYS A 29 -5.33 0.93 5.17
CA CYS A 29 -5.49 1.94 4.13
C CYS A 29 -4.15 2.62 3.85
N VAL A 30 -3.76 2.67 2.58
CA VAL A 30 -2.49 3.24 2.13
C VAL A 30 -2.75 4.22 0.99
N PHE A 31 -2.24 5.43 1.13
CA PHE A 31 -2.22 6.40 0.04
C PHE A 31 -1.08 6.10 -0.94
N VAL A 32 -1.39 6.13 -2.23
CA VAL A 32 -0.44 5.92 -3.34
C VAL A 32 -0.47 7.10 -4.32
N SER A 33 0.54 7.26 -5.15
CA SER A 33 0.74 8.51 -5.91
C SER A 33 -0.39 8.82 -6.91
N ASN A 34 -1.02 7.81 -7.52
CA ASN A 34 -2.11 7.98 -8.47
C ASN A 34 -2.94 6.68 -8.63
N GLU A 35 -4.08 6.79 -9.33
CA GLU A 35 -5.01 5.68 -9.62
C GLU A 35 -4.35 4.53 -10.38
N ARG A 36 -3.44 4.82 -11.30
CA ARG A 36 -2.72 3.78 -12.04
C ARG A 36 -1.85 2.94 -11.11
N CYS A 37 -1.11 3.56 -10.19
CA CYS A 37 -0.35 2.82 -9.17
C CYS A 37 -1.29 1.98 -8.29
N ALA A 38 -2.44 2.52 -7.89
CA ALA A 38 -3.42 1.79 -7.08
C ALA A 38 -3.91 0.53 -7.80
N ALA A 39 -4.35 0.68 -9.06
CA ALA A 39 -4.84 -0.43 -9.87
C ALA A 39 -3.76 -1.49 -10.15
N GLU A 40 -2.53 -1.06 -10.43
CA GLU A 40 -1.42 -1.99 -10.67
C GLU A 40 -1.05 -2.78 -9.39
N ILE A 41 -1.02 -2.12 -8.23
CA ILE A 41 -0.76 -2.81 -6.96
C ILE A 41 -1.91 -3.78 -6.63
N GLU A 42 -3.17 -3.36 -6.78
CA GLU A 42 -4.32 -4.21 -6.52
C GLU A 42 -4.34 -5.45 -7.43
N ALA A 43 -3.94 -5.31 -8.70
CA ALA A 43 -3.96 -6.42 -9.66
C ALA A 43 -2.79 -7.40 -9.49
N GLY A 44 -1.61 -6.93 -9.06
CA GLY A 44 -0.39 -7.72 -9.11
C GLY A 44 0.28 -8.01 -7.78
N HIS A 45 0.03 -7.21 -6.74
CA HIS A 45 0.88 -7.18 -5.55
C HIS A 45 0.11 -7.06 -4.22
N ALA A 46 -1.22 -7.07 -4.24
CA ALA A 46 -2.03 -6.87 -3.03
C ALA A 46 -1.64 -7.82 -1.89
N ASP A 47 -1.35 -9.09 -2.21
CA ASP A 47 -0.94 -10.10 -1.25
C ASP A 47 0.46 -9.86 -0.69
N ASP A 48 1.41 -9.40 -1.53
CA ASP A 48 2.77 -9.04 -1.08
C ASP A 48 2.74 -7.89 -0.07
N PHE A 49 1.88 -6.89 -0.33
CA PHE A 49 1.67 -5.77 0.57
C PHE A 49 0.99 -6.19 1.88
N ALA A 50 -0.02 -7.07 1.81
CA ALA A 50 -0.66 -7.63 3.00
C ALA A 50 0.35 -8.40 3.85
N ALA A 51 1.12 -9.31 3.26
CA ALA A 51 2.15 -10.08 3.96
C ALA A 51 3.24 -9.18 4.59
N ALA A 52 3.68 -8.15 3.87
CA ALA A 52 4.63 -7.18 4.41
C ALA A 52 4.03 -6.37 5.58
N ALA A 53 2.76 -5.97 5.49
CA ALA A 53 2.06 -5.27 6.55
C ALA A 53 1.88 -6.14 7.79
N GLU A 54 1.46 -7.40 7.65
CA GLU A 54 1.37 -8.37 8.76
C GLU A 54 2.71 -8.54 9.47
N TYR A 55 3.79 -8.70 8.68
CA TYR A 55 5.12 -8.87 9.22
C TYR A 55 5.57 -7.67 10.07
N ILE A 56 5.25 -6.45 9.64
CA ILE A 56 5.64 -5.21 10.34
C ILE A 56 4.73 -4.96 11.55
N LEU A 57 3.41 -5.08 11.38
CA LEU A 57 2.42 -4.72 12.39
C LEU A 57 2.22 -5.80 13.46
N LYS A 58 2.76 -7.01 13.23
CA LYS A 58 2.64 -8.17 14.15
C LYS A 58 1.19 -8.52 14.49
N ARG A 59 0.28 -8.29 13.55
CA ARG A 59 -1.13 -8.63 13.63
C ARG A 59 -1.68 -8.98 12.25
N PRO A 60 -2.82 -9.69 12.17
CA PRO A 60 -3.44 -10.02 10.89
C PRO A 60 -3.78 -8.76 10.09
N VAL A 61 -3.57 -8.83 8.77
CA VAL A 61 -3.96 -7.81 7.79
C VAL A 61 -4.62 -8.56 6.66
N ARG A 62 -5.96 -8.58 6.69
CA ARG A 62 -6.77 -9.30 5.71
C ARG A 62 -6.69 -8.68 4.32
N ARG A 63 -6.55 -7.34 4.25
CA ARG A 63 -6.51 -6.60 3.00
C ARG A 63 -5.77 -5.28 3.16
N VAL A 64 -5.09 -4.86 2.10
CA VAL A 64 -4.60 -3.49 1.95
C VAL A 64 -5.46 -2.78 0.90
N ASN A 65 -6.01 -1.62 1.26
CA ASN A 65 -6.73 -0.74 0.35
C ASN A 65 -5.80 0.37 -0.11
N PHE A 66 -5.63 0.50 -1.43
CA PHE A 66 -4.77 1.51 -2.03
C PHE A 66 -5.62 2.68 -2.54
N VAL A 67 -5.42 3.85 -1.95
CA VAL A 67 -6.20 5.06 -2.26
C VAL A 67 -5.29 6.08 -2.92
N PRO A 68 -5.67 6.68 -4.06
CA PRO A 68 -4.85 7.74 -4.67
C PRO A 68 -4.66 8.95 -3.73
N SER A 69 -3.46 9.54 -3.71
CA SER A 69 -3.08 10.55 -2.73
C SER A 69 -3.77 11.91 -2.92
N TYR A 70 -4.41 12.17 -4.05
CA TYR A 70 -5.25 13.36 -4.19
C TYR A 70 -6.55 13.28 -3.36
N PHE A 71 -6.89 12.10 -2.82
CA PHE A 71 -7.92 11.96 -1.79
C PHE A 71 -7.41 12.24 -0.37
N SER A 72 -6.09 12.38 -0.18
CA SER A 72 -5.53 12.91 1.07
C SER A 72 -5.67 14.43 1.04
N SER A 73 -6.90 14.94 1.18
CA SER A 73 -7.11 16.37 1.35
C SER A 73 -6.29 16.86 2.56
N PRO A 74 -5.59 18.00 2.48
CA PRO A 74 -5.15 18.67 3.68
C PRO A 74 -6.43 19.14 4.38
N LEU A 75 -6.71 18.60 5.58
CA LEU A 75 -7.70 19.19 6.47
C LEU A 75 -7.36 20.68 6.60
N SER A 76 -8.22 21.52 6.03
CA SER A 76 -8.23 22.98 6.15
C SER A 76 -9.01 23.36 7.40
#